data_AF-A0A853C4Y3-F1
#
_entry.id   AF-A0A853C4Y3-F1
#
_cell.length_a   1.000
_cell.length_b   1.000
_cell.length_c   1.000
_cell.angle_alpha   90.00
_cell.angle_beta   90.00
_cell.angle_gamma   90.00
#
_symmetry.space_group_name_H-M   'P 1'
#
loop_
_entity.id
_entity.type
_entity.pdbx_description
1 polymer ?
#
loop_
_entity_poly.entity_id
_entity_poly.type
_entity_poly.pdbx_seq_one_letter_code
_entity_poly.pdbx_strand_id
1 'polypeptide(L)'
;MSDEDLRTLLRTEVLADEPPFGMTSATAVRAGQRKVRRRRVIVGAGSAAAVLAIGIGAVTLWPSERAGTRTSDIPPAAQEVLDEFDRATFPDLVDGEIRGVVGDAIPPDVEGRVEPRLDSWTRLRPEHYAHTDSWAAEYALSPSDQLFVFLRHDQSTNEGSARRHCRDNLDAGDMERCTVEVLGDGSVAITSVFKMRESRRGFTVPRANDDPGLWWYTRQVVHRRDYGFGVIARERVKAPTLDEADEMWSIAPEQLSAVATSPRLVYETPTPPEGCESPTFLMPKNGEGFARIRCREPSYD
;
A
#
# COMPACT_ATOMS: atom_id res chain seq x y z
N MET A 1 45.64 19.65 -2.00
CA MET A 1 44.33 20.31 -2.17
C MET A 1 43.70 20.37 -0.80
N SER A 2 43.47 21.56 -0.29
CA SER A 2 43.02 21.79 1.08
C SER A 2 41.49 21.73 1.19
N ASP A 3 40.97 21.54 2.39
CA ASP A 3 39.51 21.56 2.68
C ASP A 3 38.88 22.92 2.30
N GLU A 4 39.70 23.96 2.24
CA GLU A 4 39.33 25.32 1.86
C GLU A 4 39.20 25.48 0.33
N ASP A 5 40.01 24.77 -0.45
CA ASP A 5 39.89 24.71 -1.92
C ASP A 5 38.59 24.01 -2.35
N LEU A 6 38.22 22.95 -1.62
CA LEU A 6 37.01 22.15 -1.87
C LEU A 6 35.73 22.94 -1.56
N ARG A 7 35.73 23.72 -0.46
CA ARG A 7 34.63 24.63 -0.12
C ARG A 7 34.47 25.77 -1.12
N THR A 8 35.57 26.24 -1.69
CA THR A 8 35.55 27.31 -2.69
C THR A 8 34.97 26.79 -4.00
N LEU A 9 35.50 25.67 -4.51
CA LEU A 9 34.99 25.01 -5.73
C LEU A 9 33.49 24.67 -5.65
N LEU A 10 33.02 24.13 -4.53
CA LEU A 10 31.60 23.82 -4.34
C LEU A 10 30.70 25.07 -4.29
N ARG A 11 31.22 26.22 -3.83
CA ARG A 11 30.46 27.47 -3.78
C ARG A 11 30.41 28.19 -5.12
N THR A 12 31.50 28.20 -5.89
CA THR A 12 31.56 28.96 -7.15
C THR A 12 31.04 28.19 -8.35
N GLU A 13 31.20 26.86 -8.42
CA GLU A 13 30.87 26.12 -9.65
C GLU A 13 29.53 25.37 -9.61
N VAL A 14 29.03 25.01 -8.42
CA VAL A 14 27.81 24.17 -8.30
C VAL A 14 26.57 25.00 -7.94
N LEU A 15 26.74 26.13 -7.24
CA LEU A 15 25.61 26.92 -6.72
C LEU A 15 25.28 28.16 -7.57
N ALA A 16 26.05 28.44 -8.63
CA ALA A 16 25.80 29.60 -9.48
C ALA A 16 24.67 29.39 -10.51
N ASP A 17 24.37 28.15 -10.90
CA ASP A 17 23.44 27.83 -11.99
C ASP A 17 22.11 27.16 -11.57
N GLU A 18 21.91 26.85 -10.28
CA GLU A 18 20.63 26.30 -9.82
C GLU A 18 19.67 27.41 -9.36
N PRO A 19 18.44 27.50 -9.89
CA PRO A 19 17.44 28.42 -9.36
C PRO A 19 17.20 28.08 -7.88
N PRO A 20 17.10 29.09 -6.99
CA PRO A 20 17.00 28.85 -5.57
C PRO A 20 15.81 27.94 -5.30
N PHE A 21 16.07 26.78 -4.68
CA PHE A 21 15.03 25.93 -4.12
C PHE A 21 14.20 26.80 -3.16
N GLY A 22 13.06 27.30 -3.63
CA GLY A 22 12.18 28.21 -2.87
C GLY A 22 11.54 27.58 -1.63
N MET A 23 11.92 26.35 -1.32
CA MET A 23 11.44 25.60 -0.18
C MET A 23 12.59 25.43 0.82
N THR A 24 12.70 26.38 1.75
CA THR A 24 13.61 26.22 2.88
C THR A 24 13.22 24.99 3.69
N SER A 25 14.18 24.32 4.31
CA SER A 25 13.92 23.20 5.26
C SER A 25 12.91 23.60 6.34
N ALA A 26 12.95 24.86 6.77
CA ALA A 26 11.97 25.42 7.70
C ALA A 26 10.55 25.49 7.13
N THR A 27 10.38 25.70 5.82
CA THR A 27 9.07 25.69 5.14
C THR A 27 8.52 24.27 5.04
N ALA A 28 9.36 23.28 4.71
CA ALA A 28 8.99 21.86 4.67
C ALA A 28 8.60 21.34 6.07
N VAL A 29 9.39 21.67 7.10
CA VAL A 29 9.10 21.34 8.50
C VAL A 29 7.80 22.03 8.96
N ARG A 30 7.59 23.30 8.63
CA ARG A 30 6.33 24.01 8.96
C ARG A 30 5.12 23.42 8.24
N ALA A 31 5.26 22.97 6.99
CA ALA A 31 4.18 22.29 6.26
C ALA A 31 3.85 20.92 6.90
N GLY A 32 4.86 20.14 7.26
CA GLY A 32 4.71 18.89 8.01
C GLY A 32 4.05 19.10 9.38
N GLN A 33 4.52 20.09 10.14
CA GLN A 33 3.97 20.44 11.45
C GLN A 33 2.52 20.94 11.35
N ARG A 34 2.14 21.72 10.32
CA ARG A 34 0.72 22.12 10.10
C ARG A 34 -0.17 20.91 9.82
N LYS A 35 0.30 19.93 9.05
CA LYS A 35 -0.46 18.69 8.75
C LYS A 35 -0.68 17.86 10.04
N VAL A 36 0.35 17.75 10.88
CA VAL A 36 0.25 17.07 12.19
C VAL A 36 -0.62 17.85 13.18
N ARG A 37 -0.52 19.19 13.24
CA ARG A 37 -1.33 20.03 14.13
C ARG A 37 -2.81 20.00 13.74
N ARG A 38 -3.15 20.02 12.45
CA ARG A 38 -4.54 19.83 11.97
C ARG A 38 -5.09 18.47 12.41
N ARG A 39 -4.30 17.39 12.29
CA ARG A 39 -4.68 16.06 12.82
C ARG A 39 -4.93 16.08 14.34
N ARG A 40 -4.11 16.78 15.11
CA ARG A 40 -4.28 16.87 16.58
C ARG A 40 -5.44 17.76 17.02
N VAL A 41 -5.74 18.85 16.32
CA VAL A 41 -6.87 19.73 16.65
C VAL A 41 -8.21 19.04 16.37
N ILE A 42 -8.31 18.22 15.32
CA ILE A 42 -9.55 17.48 15.00
C ILE A 42 -9.77 16.31 15.99
N VAL A 43 -8.70 15.71 16.52
CA VAL A 43 -8.79 14.66 17.55
C VAL A 43 -8.98 15.24 18.96
N GLY A 44 -8.53 16.48 19.23
CA GLY A 44 -8.60 17.12 20.54
C GLY A 44 -9.78 18.08 20.77
N ALA A 45 -10.47 18.53 19.71
CA ALA A 45 -11.61 19.47 19.82
C ALA A 45 -12.98 18.77 19.97
N GLY A 46 -13.01 17.48 20.28
CA GLY A 46 -14.25 16.73 20.58
C GLY A 46 -14.65 16.70 22.06
N SER A 47 -13.83 17.25 22.96
CA SER A 47 -13.96 16.96 24.40
C SER A 47 -14.06 18.17 25.33
N ALA A 48 -14.39 19.37 24.84
CA ALA A 48 -14.59 20.53 25.72
C ALA A 48 -15.42 21.65 25.08
N ALA A 49 -16.73 21.43 24.90
CA ALA A 49 -17.77 22.47 25.04
C ALA A 49 -19.15 21.91 24.65
N ALA A 50 -19.99 21.59 25.64
CA ALA A 50 -21.42 21.93 25.68
C ALA A 50 -22.11 21.18 26.83
N VAL A 51 -22.03 21.77 28.03
CA VAL A 51 -23.04 21.58 29.07
C VAL A 51 -24.16 22.58 28.76
N LEU A 52 -25.41 22.11 28.89
CA LEU A 52 -26.72 22.81 28.78
C LEU A 52 -27.36 22.92 27.39
N ALA A 53 -28.10 21.88 27.00
CA ALA A 53 -29.52 21.99 26.63
C ALA A 53 -30.20 20.61 26.67
N ILE A 54 -31.23 20.49 27.49
CA ILE A 54 -32.09 19.31 27.61
C ILE A 54 -32.95 19.22 26.35
N GLY A 55 -32.78 18.13 25.60
CA GLY A 55 -33.62 17.77 24.46
C GLY A 55 -33.58 16.26 24.28
N ILE A 56 -34.63 15.60 24.77
CA ILE A 56 -34.83 14.15 24.66
C ILE A 56 -35.03 13.81 23.18
N GLY A 57 -33.98 13.31 22.54
CA GLY A 57 -34.00 12.81 21.17
C GLY A 57 -32.91 11.76 21.05
N ALA A 58 -33.32 10.52 20.77
CA ALA A 58 -32.50 9.32 20.79
C ALA A 58 -31.15 9.49 20.06
N VAL A 59 -30.08 9.62 20.83
CA VAL A 59 -28.72 9.42 20.35
C VAL A 59 -28.56 7.92 20.15
N THR A 60 -28.64 7.47 18.91
CA THR A 60 -28.18 6.14 18.53
C THR A 60 -26.70 6.05 18.86
N LEU A 61 -26.40 5.38 19.98
CA LEU A 61 -25.07 4.94 20.36
C LEU A 61 -24.49 4.16 19.19
N TRP A 62 -23.66 4.82 18.38
CA TRP A 62 -22.83 4.12 17.42
C TRP A 62 -21.79 3.37 18.25
N PRO A 63 -21.75 2.03 18.21
CA PRO A 63 -20.73 1.28 18.93
C PRO A 63 -19.38 1.73 18.39
N SER A 64 -18.60 2.37 19.26
CA SER A 64 -17.16 2.43 19.06
C SER A 64 -16.69 0.99 19.03
N GLU A 65 -16.30 0.54 17.84
CA GLU A 65 -15.58 -0.71 17.62
C GLU A 65 -14.34 -0.70 18.52
N ARG A 66 -14.52 -1.19 19.75
CA ARG A 66 -13.40 -1.64 20.56
C ARG A 66 -12.79 -2.76 19.75
N ALA A 67 -11.54 -2.56 19.32
CA ALA A 67 -10.63 -3.60 18.88
C ALA A 67 -10.42 -4.57 20.06
N GLY A 68 -11.45 -5.36 20.37
CA GLY A 68 -11.28 -6.59 21.11
C GLY A 68 -10.48 -7.50 20.21
N THR A 69 -9.36 -8.00 20.73
CA THR A 69 -8.58 -9.09 20.17
C THR A 69 -9.45 -10.33 20.05
N ARG A 70 -10.36 -10.36 19.07
CA ARG A 70 -10.79 -11.61 18.48
C ARG A 70 -9.57 -12.11 17.72
N THR A 71 -8.87 -13.06 18.30
CA THR A 71 -8.20 -14.07 17.50
C THR A 71 -9.30 -14.74 16.69
N SER A 72 -9.56 -14.21 15.51
CA SER A 72 -10.45 -14.90 14.58
C SER A 72 -9.79 -16.21 14.20
N ASP A 73 -10.62 -17.25 14.10
CA ASP A 73 -10.13 -18.52 13.62
C ASP A 73 -9.69 -18.34 12.16
N ILE A 74 -8.45 -18.77 11.85
CA ILE A 74 -7.93 -18.76 10.48
C ILE A 74 -8.85 -19.66 9.63
N PRO A 75 -9.36 -19.20 8.47
CA PRO A 75 -10.21 -20.02 7.62
C PRO A 75 -9.52 -21.35 7.26
N PRO A 76 -10.23 -22.50 7.21
CA PRO A 76 -9.59 -23.80 6.95
C PRO A 76 -8.75 -23.85 5.68
N ALA A 77 -9.21 -23.21 4.59
CA ALA A 77 -8.45 -23.13 3.33
C ALA A 77 -7.18 -22.28 3.46
N ALA A 78 -7.17 -21.27 4.33
CA ALA A 78 -5.96 -20.50 4.63
C ALA A 78 -5.00 -21.34 5.49
N GLN A 79 -5.53 -22.07 6.47
CA GLN A 79 -4.72 -22.94 7.33
C GLN A 79 -4.04 -24.06 6.51
N GLU A 80 -4.74 -24.68 5.56
CA GLU A 80 -4.18 -25.68 4.64
C GLU A 80 -2.95 -25.13 3.88
N VAL A 81 -3.07 -23.92 3.31
CA VAL A 81 -1.95 -23.28 2.60
C VAL A 81 -0.78 -22.96 3.54
N LEU A 82 -1.06 -22.58 4.79
CA LEU A 82 -0.01 -22.31 5.79
C LEU A 82 0.68 -23.59 6.26
N ASP A 83 -0.06 -24.68 6.43
CA ASP A 83 0.46 -25.98 6.87
C ASP A 83 1.36 -26.61 5.80
N GLU A 84 1.03 -26.40 4.53
CA GLU A 84 1.76 -26.92 3.36
C GLU A 84 2.68 -25.87 2.71
N PHE A 85 2.93 -24.75 3.39
CA PHE A 85 3.63 -23.62 2.78
C PHE A 85 5.06 -23.98 2.37
N ASP A 86 5.32 -23.92 1.07
CA ASP A 86 6.66 -24.04 0.49
C ASP A 86 6.97 -22.84 -0.41
N ARG A 87 8.01 -22.09 -0.05
CA ARG A 87 8.45 -20.88 -0.78
C ARG A 87 8.80 -21.15 -2.23
N ALA A 88 9.25 -22.37 -2.57
CA ALA A 88 9.65 -22.70 -3.93
C ALA A 88 8.44 -22.87 -4.86
N THR A 89 7.33 -23.40 -4.36
CA THR A 89 6.11 -23.68 -5.12
C THR A 89 5.01 -22.63 -4.91
N PHE A 90 5.15 -21.78 -3.90
CA PHE A 90 4.21 -20.69 -3.62
C PHE A 90 3.95 -19.74 -4.80
N PRO A 91 4.95 -19.36 -5.64
CA PRO A 91 4.70 -18.59 -6.86
C PRO A 91 3.65 -19.22 -7.78
N ASP A 92 3.72 -20.54 -7.99
CA ASP A 92 2.80 -21.27 -8.87
C ASP A 92 1.40 -21.36 -8.26
N LEU A 93 1.29 -21.51 -6.93
CA LEU A 93 0.02 -21.48 -6.21
C LEU A 93 -0.67 -20.13 -6.39
N VAL A 94 0.07 -19.03 -6.18
CA VAL A 94 -0.48 -17.67 -6.32
C VAL A 94 -0.89 -17.40 -7.77
N ASP A 95 -0.07 -17.77 -8.75
CA ASP A 95 -0.40 -17.60 -10.16
C ASP A 95 -1.66 -18.39 -10.56
N GLY A 96 -1.72 -19.66 -10.15
CA GLY A 96 -2.86 -20.53 -10.41
C GLY A 96 -4.16 -20.01 -9.77
N GLU A 97 -4.10 -19.52 -8.53
CA GLU A 97 -5.25 -18.95 -7.83
C GLU A 97 -5.75 -17.68 -8.52
N ILE A 98 -4.83 -16.76 -8.89
CA ILE A 98 -5.20 -15.51 -9.57
C ILE A 98 -5.82 -15.82 -10.94
N ARG A 99 -5.17 -16.65 -11.77
CA ARG A 99 -5.69 -17.04 -13.09
C ARG A 99 -7.01 -17.79 -13.00
N GLY A 100 -7.17 -18.66 -12.01
CA GLY A 100 -8.43 -19.38 -11.77
C GLY A 100 -9.61 -18.44 -11.52
N VAL A 101 -9.37 -17.29 -10.89
CA VAL A 101 -10.40 -16.29 -10.60
C VAL A 101 -10.63 -15.32 -11.76
N VAL A 102 -9.56 -14.77 -12.35
CA VAL A 102 -9.69 -13.73 -13.39
C VAL A 102 -9.90 -14.30 -14.80
N GLY A 103 -9.58 -15.58 -15.00
CA GLY A 103 -9.81 -16.31 -16.25
C GLY A 103 -9.16 -15.64 -17.46
N ASP A 104 -9.94 -15.47 -18.53
CA ASP A 104 -9.49 -14.95 -19.83
C ASP A 104 -9.02 -13.48 -19.79
N ALA A 105 -9.22 -12.77 -18.68
CA ALA A 105 -8.67 -11.42 -18.51
C ALA A 105 -7.14 -11.40 -18.41
N ILE A 106 -6.50 -12.53 -18.03
CA ILE A 106 -5.07 -12.74 -18.24
C ILE A 106 -4.88 -13.63 -19.46
N PRO A 107 -4.42 -13.09 -20.60
CA PRO A 107 -4.11 -13.89 -21.77
C PRO A 107 -3.13 -15.03 -21.44
N PRO A 108 -3.24 -16.20 -22.08
CA PRO A 108 -2.41 -17.37 -21.76
C PRO A 108 -0.92 -17.16 -22.08
N ASP A 109 -0.59 -16.20 -22.94
CA ASP A 109 0.78 -15.80 -23.27
C ASP A 109 1.37 -14.74 -22.34
N VAL A 110 0.56 -14.12 -21.47
CA VAL A 110 1.06 -13.20 -20.44
C VAL A 110 1.61 -14.02 -19.29
N GLU A 111 2.93 -13.95 -19.07
CA GLU A 111 3.59 -14.56 -17.92
C GLU A 111 3.38 -13.73 -16.65
N GLY A 112 3.00 -14.39 -15.56
CA GLY A 112 2.88 -13.76 -14.25
C GLY A 112 4.23 -13.72 -13.54
N ARG A 113 4.59 -12.58 -12.95
CA ARG A 113 5.78 -12.47 -12.10
C ARG A 113 5.36 -12.45 -10.64
N VAL A 114 5.49 -13.58 -9.95
CA VAL A 114 5.21 -13.71 -8.52
C VAL A 114 6.52 -13.76 -7.74
N GLU A 115 6.74 -12.75 -6.88
CA GLU A 115 8.02 -12.61 -6.16
C GLU A 115 7.82 -12.09 -4.73
N PRO A 116 8.67 -12.53 -3.79
CA PRO A 116 8.70 -11.97 -2.46
C PRO A 116 9.29 -10.56 -2.49
N ARG A 117 8.69 -9.70 -1.68
CA ARG A 117 8.99 -8.30 -1.53
C ARG A 117 9.20 -7.96 -0.05
N LEU A 118 9.77 -6.78 0.15
CA LEU A 118 9.86 -6.14 1.44
C LEU A 118 9.37 -4.69 1.27
N ASP A 119 8.54 -4.23 2.21
CA ASP A 119 7.75 -3.01 2.10
C ASP A 119 6.90 -2.94 0.81
N SER A 120 6.49 -4.09 0.28
CA SER A 120 5.68 -4.24 -0.95
C SER A 120 6.31 -3.75 -2.26
N TRP A 121 7.56 -3.29 -2.26
CA TRP A 121 8.20 -2.77 -3.48
C TRP A 121 9.56 -3.40 -3.75
N THR A 122 10.29 -3.75 -2.69
CA THR A 122 11.70 -4.14 -2.84
C THR A 122 11.84 -5.63 -3.05
N ARG A 123 12.40 -6.05 -4.18
CA ARG A 123 12.69 -7.45 -4.47
C ARG A 123 13.72 -8.00 -3.47
N LEU A 124 13.43 -9.19 -2.97
CA LEU A 124 14.38 -9.96 -2.17
C LEU A 124 15.15 -10.92 -3.07
N ARG A 125 16.34 -11.33 -2.60
CA ARG A 125 17.08 -12.43 -3.19
C ARG A 125 16.62 -13.75 -2.57
N PRO A 126 16.77 -14.91 -3.26
CA PRO A 126 16.31 -16.20 -2.76
C PRO A 126 16.75 -16.52 -1.34
N GLU A 127 17.99 -16.21 -0.97
CA GLU A 127 18.54 -16.42 0.38
C GLU A 127 17.86 -15.59 1.48
N HIS A 128 17.01 -14.63 1.13
CA HIS A 128 16.31 -13.73 2.04
C HIS A 128 14.79 -13.91 2.04
N TYR A 129 14.25 -14.88 1.29
CA TYR A 129 12.80 -15.06 1.14
C TYR A 129 12.09 -15.33 2.47
N ALA A 130 12.76 -15.96 3.44
CA ALA A 130 12.20 -16.18 4.78
C ALA A 130 11.88 -14.89 5.57
N HIS A 131 12.39 -13.74 5.12
CA HIS A 131 12.21 -12.44 5.77
C HIS A 131 11.20 -11.54 5.05
N THR A 132 10.43 -12.08 4.11
CA THR A 132 9.51 -11.32 3.28
C THR A 132 8.27 -10.87 4.05
N ASP A 133 8.00 -9.56 4.06
CA ASP A 133 6.78 -9.01 4.68
C ASP A 133 5.61 -8.93 3.69
N SER A 134 5.86 -9.26 2.41
CA SER A 134 4.89 -9.16 1.35
C SER A 134 5.28 -10.00 0.13
N TRP A 135 4.29 -10.53 -0.59
CA TRP A 135 4.49 -11.09 -1.92
C TRP A 135 3.76 -10.23 -2.94
N ALA A 136 4.31 -10.12 -4.14
CA ALA A 136 3.69 -9.39 -5.24
C ALA A 136 3.59 -10.29 -6.48
N ALA A 137 2.39 -10.40 -7.04
CA ALA A 137 2.14 -10.95 -8.37
C ALA A 137 1.89 -9.80 -9.34
N GLU A 138 2.57 -9.78 -10.47
CA GLU A 138 2.45 -8.73 -11.49
C GLU A 138 2.20 -9.34 -12.87
N TYR A 139 1.21 -8.81 -13.59
CA TYR A 139 0.83 -9.24 -14.94
C TYR A 139 0.76 -8.02 -15.84
N ALA A 140 1.57 -8.00 -16.91
CA ALA A 140 1.50 -6.97 -17.95
C ALA A 140 0.50 -7.40 -19.02
N LEU A 141 -0.77 -7.06 -18.82
CA LEU A 141 -1.88 -7.46 -19.70
C LEU A 141 -1.76 -6.79 -21.08
N SER A 142 -1.29 -5.55 -21.11
CA SER A 142 -0.91 -4.81 -22.31
C SER A 142 0.07 -3.67 -21.97
N PRO A 143 0.60 -2.90 -22.95
CA PRO A 143 1.41 -1.72 -22.65
C PRO A 143 0.69 -0.63 -21.83
N SER A 144 -0.64 -0.69 -21.79
CA SER A 144 -1.51 0.27 -21.10
C SER A 144 -2.40 -0.37 -20.04
N ASP A 145 -2.20 -1.65 -19.71
CA ASP A 145 -3.01 -2.38 -18.73
C ASP A 145 -2.16 -3.35 -17.91
N GLN A 146 -2.31 -3.32 -16.60
CA GLN A 146 -1.52 -4.13 -15.66
C GLN A 146 -2.36 -4.58 -14.45
N LEU A 147 -2.30 -5.87 -14.13
CA LEU A 147 -2.80 -6.41 -12.87
C LEU A 147 -1.64 -6.58 -11.88
N PHE A 148 -1.86 -6.15 -10.65
CA PHE A 148 -0.98 -6.42 -9.52
C PHE A 148 -1.76 -6.96 -8.34
N VAL A 149 -1.22 -7.97 -7.67
CA VAL A 149 -1.76 -8.50 -6.41
C VAL A 149 -0.67 -8.44 -5.35
N PHE A 150 -0.95 -7.80 -4.21
CA PHE A 150 -0.05 -7.77 -3.06
C PHE A 150 -0.63 -8.56 -1.92
N LEU A 151 0.18 -9.46 -1.38
CA LEU A 151 -0.05 -10.17 -0.14
C LEU A 151 0.82 -9.48 0.91
N ARG A 152 0.32 -9.18 2.11
CA ARG A 152 1.11 -8.50 3.16
C ARG A 152 0.71 -8.88 4.58
N HIS A 153 1.73 -9.00 5.43
CA HIS A 153 1.60 -8.99 6.89
C HIS A 153 1.75 -7.56 7.38
N ASP A 154 0.66 -6.82 7.49
CA ASP A 154 0.72 -5.46 8.02
C ASP A 154 -0.60 -5.09 8.72
N GLN A 155 -0.69 -5.41 10.01
CA GLN A 155 -1.83 -4.99 10.82
C GLN A 155 -1.94 -3.47 10.92
N SER A 156 -0.82 -2.75 10.92
CA SER A 156 -0.78 -1.31 11.22
C SER A 156 -1.38 -0.43 10.11
N THR A 157 -1.17 -0.77 8.83
CA THR A 157 -1.86 -0.09 7.73
C THR A 157 -3.35 -0.43 7.65
N ASN A 158 -3.77 -1.45 8.39
CA ASN A 158 -5.14 -1.95 8.42
C ASN A 158 -5.94 -1.45 9.64
N GLU A 159 -5.32 -0.73 10.57
CA GLU A 159 -5.99 -0.08 11.69
C GLU A 159 -6.81 1.15 11.24
N GLY A 160 -8.00 1.31 11.82
CA GLY A 160 -8.86 2.48 11.64
C GLY A 160 -10.11 2.24 10.78
N SER A 161 -11.01 3.24 10.79
CA SER A 161 -12.30 3.13 10.12
C SER A 161 -12.16 3.22 8.60
N ALA A 162 -12.46 2.12 7.89
CA ALA A 162 -12.49 2.07 6.43
C ALA A 162 -13.41 3.14 5.82
N ARG A 163 -14.58 3.39 6.44
CA ARG A 163 -15.51 4.44 6.01
C ARG A 163 -14.90 5.83 6.13
N ARG A 164 -14.20 6.10 7.24
CA ARG A 164 -13.46 7.36 7.42
C ARG A 164 -12.36 7.49 6.37
N HIS A 165 -11.62 6.42 6.11
CA HIS A 165 -10.59 6.39 5.08
C HIS A 165 -11.16 6.78 3.70
N CYS A 166 -12.25 6.15 3.26
CA CYS A 166 -12.89 6.51 1.99
C CYS A 166 -13.33 7.97 1.94
N ARG A 167 -14.09 8.42 2.95
CA ARG A 167 -14.58 9.80 3.00
C ARG A 167 -13.44 10.80 2.96
N ASP A 168 -12.43 10.64 3.81
CA ASP A 168 -11.34 11.60 3.94
C ASP A 168 -10.50 11.70 2.64
N ASN A 169 -10.33 10.60 1.88
CA ASN A 169 -9.62 10.62 0.59
C ASN A 169 -10.48 11.16 -0.56
N LEU A 170 -11.79 10.91 -0.56
CA LEU A 170 -12.73 11.51 -1.50
C LEU A 170 -12.81 13.04 -1.30
N ASP A 171 -12.93 13.49 -0.04
CA ASP A 171 -12.96 14.92 0.30
C ASP A 171 -11.65 15.64 -0.07
N ALA A 172 -10.52 14.93 -0.01
CA ALA A 172 -9.21 15.47 -0.39
C ALA A 172 -8.98 15.49 -1.92
N GLY A 173 -9.83 14.81 -2.70
CA GLY A 173 -9.60 14.59 -4.14
C GLY A 173 -8.46 13.61 -4.44
N ASP A 174 -8.04 12.82 -3.45
CA ASP A 174 -7.00 11.78 -3.60
C ASP A 174 -7.57 10.50 -4.23
N MET A 175 -8.90 10.31 -4.20
CA MET A 175 -9.63 9.22 -4.84
C MET A 175 -10.79 9.76 -5.69
N GLU A 176 -11.07 9.07 -6.78
CA GLU A 176 -12.23 9.34 -7.66
C GLU A 176 -13.47 8.59 -7.16
N ARG A 177 -13.28 7.37 -6.65
CA ARG A 177 -14.35 6.51 -6.12
C ARG A 177 -13.82 5.74 -4.91
N CYS A 178 -14.65 5.54 -3.89
CA CYS A 178 -14.31 4.67 -2.76
C CYS A 178 -15.58 4.12 -2.11
N THR A 179 -15.66 2.80 -2.01
CA THR A 179 -16.75 2.08 -1.34
C THR A 179 -16.18 1.11 -0.30
N VAL A 180 -16.97 0.85 0.74
CA VAL A 180 -16.61 -0.06 1.83
C VAL A 180 -17.70 -1.09 1.96
N GLU A 181 -17.32 -2.35 1.87
CA GLU A 181 -18.18 -3.50 2.08
C GLU A 181 -17.72 -4.26 3.32
N VAL A 182 -18.67 -4.67 4.16
CA VAL A 182 -18.44 -5.58 5.27
C VAL A 182 -18.94 -6.94 4.82
N LEU A 183 -18.05 -7.92 4.75
CA LEU A 183 -18.35 -9.26 4.25
C LEU A 183 -19.03 -10.11 5.34
N GLY A 184 -19.54 -11.29 4.94
CA GLY A 184 -20.28 -12.18 5.83
C GLY A 184 -19.47 -12.72 7.03
N ASP A 185 -18.15 -12.76 6.91
CA ASP A 185 -17.21 -13.12 7.97
C ASP A 185 -16.82 -11.93 8.88
N GLY A 186 -17.33 -10.73 8.61
CA GLY A 186 -17.02 -9.50 9.32
C GLY A 186 -15.73 -8.81 8.85
N SER A 187 -15.01 -9.39 7.90
CA SER A 187 -13.89 -8.72 7.25
C SER A 187 -14.35 -7.55 6.39
N VAL A 188 -13.42 -6.67 6.02
CA VAL A 188 -13.73 -5.43 5.29
C VAL A 188 -13.01 -5.43 3.95
N ALA A 189 -13.79 -5.23 2.88
CA ALA A 189 -13.30 -4.95 1.55
C ALA A 189 -13.47 -3.46 1.23
N ILE A 190 -12.39 -2.81 0.78
CA ILE A 190 -12.40 -1.42 0.32
C ILE A 190 -12.14 -1.42 -1.17
N THR A 191 -13.10 -0.96 -1.97
CA THR A 191 -12.93 -0.78 -3.40
C THR A 191 -12.69 0.69 -3.69
N SER A 192 -11.62 1.03 -4.38
CA SER A 192 -11.28 2.42 -4.69
C SER A 192 -10.74 2.60 -6.10
N VAL A 193 -10.99 3.77 -6.69
CA VAL A 193 -10.40 4.23 -7.94
C VAL A 193 -9.66 5.54 -7.68
N PHE A 194 -8.42 5.65 -8.15
CA PHE A 194 -7.61 6.87 -8.00
C PHE A 194 -6.62 7.02 -9.14
N LYS A 195 -6.13 8.25 -9.32
CA LYS A 195 -5.15 8.60 -10.35
C LYS A 195 -3.73 8.42 -9.86
N MET A 196 -2.87 7.95 -10.76
CA MET A 196 -1.44 7.80 -10.57
C MET A 196 -0.70 8.31 -11.79
N ARG A 197 0.59 8.58 -11.61
CA ARG A 197 1.54 8.85 -12.69
C ARG A 197 2.72 7.92 -12.53
N GLU A 198 3.14 7.29 -13.62
CA GLU A 198 4.37 6.52 -13.64
C GLU A 198 5.59 7.43 -13.44
N SER A 199 6.60 6.94 -12.75
CA SER A 199 7.87 7.62 -12.50
C SER A 199 9.01 6.61 -12.53
N ARG A 200 10.26 7.09 -12.55
CA ARG A 200 11.45 6.23 -12.46
C ARG A 200 11.49 5.33 -11.22
N ARG A 201 10.72 5.63 -10.19
CA ARG A 201 10.66 4.88 -8.92
C ARG A 201 9.34 4.11 -8.74
N GLY A 202 8.58 3.92 -9.81
CA GLY A 202 7.23 3.36 -9.76
C GLY A 202 6.17 4.45 -9.83
N PHE A 203 4.98 4.20 -9.28
CA PHE A 203 3.84 5.10 -9.42
C PHE A 203 3.75 6.12 -8.28
N THR A 204 3.39 7.36 -8.62
CA THR A 204 3.23 8.49 -7.68
C THR A 204 1.90 9.19 -7.90
N VAL A 205 1.42 9.96 -6.91
CA VAL A 205 0.24 10.83 -7.08
C VAL A 205 0.54 11.88 -8.16
N PRO A 206 -0.36 12.11 -9.14
CA PRO A 206 -0.18 13.14 -10.16
C PRO A 206 -0.15 14.53 -9.55
N ARG A 207 0.60 15.43 -10.20
CA ARG A 207 0.57 16.86 -9.91
C ARG A 207 -0.51 17.51 -10.77
N ALA A 208 -1.06 18.62 -10.29
CA ALA A 208 -2.13 19.35 -11.00
C ALA A 208 -1.79 19.76 -12.44
N ASN A 209 -0.49 19.94 -12.76
CA ASN A 209 -0.01 20.36 -14.08
C ASN A 209 0.63 19.21 -14.88
N ASP A 210 0.51 17.95 -14.43
CA ASP A 210 1.00 16.82 -15.21
C ASP A 210 0.11 16.63 -16.46
N ASP A 211 0.73 16.29 -17.59
CA ASP A 211 0.03 15.94 -18.83
C ASP A 211 -0.92 14.74 -18.58
N PRO A 212 -2.24 14.88 -18.85
CA PRO A 212 -3.20 13.79 -18.72
C PRO A 212 -2.82 12.54 -19.52
N GLY A 213 -2.10 12.66 -20.63
CA GLY A 213 -1.61 11.51 -21.41
C GLY A 213 -0.60 10.63 -20.66
N LEU A 214 -0.09 11.09 -19.51
CA LEU A 214 0.80 10.34 -18.63
C LEU A 214 0.09 9.72 -17.43
N TRP A 215 -1.23 9.92 -17.30
CA TRP A 215 -1.99 9.41 -16.17
C TRP A 215 -2.31 7.93 -16.34
N TRP A 216 -2.40 7.29 -15.19
CA TRP A 216 -2.90 5.95 -15.02
C TRP A 216 -4.01 6.02 -13.99
N TYR A 217 -5.11 5.33 -14.25
CA TYR A 217 -6.12 5.08 -13.24
C TYR A 217 -5.79 3.74 -12.60
N THR A 218 -5.97 3.66 -11.29
CA THR A 218 -5.83 2.41 -10.52
C THR A 218 -7.17 2.10 -9.89
N ARG A 219 -7.74 0.94 -10.20
CA ARG A 219 -8.85 0.36 -9.47
C ARG A 219 -8.31 -0.75 -8.58
N GLN A 220 -8.61 -0.70 -7.29
CA GLN A 220 -8.13 -1.71 -6.35
C GLN A 220 -9.21 -2.15 -5.38
N VAL A 221 -9.09 -3.39 -4.93
CA VAL A 221 -9.80 -3.96 -3.78
C VAL A 221 -8.78 -4.31 -2.72
N VAL A 222 -8.95 -3.75 -1.52
CA VAL A 222 -8.17 -4.07 -0.32
C VAL A 222 -9.04 -4.92 0.58
N HIS A 223 -8.67 -6.18 0.77
CA HIS A 223 -9.30 -7.07 1.75
C HIS A 223 -8.45 -7.16 3.01
N ARG A 224 -9.02 -6.73 4.13
CA ARG A 224 -8.38 -6.75 5.44
C ARG A 224 -8.87 -7.97 6.21
N ARG A 225 -7.93 -8.85 6.56
CA ARG A 225 -8.23 -10.06 7.34
C ARG A 225 -7.89 -9.82 8.79
N ASP A 226 -8.76 -10.29 9.66
CA ASP A 226 -8.68 -10.13 11.11
C ASP A 226 -7.55 -10.95 11.76
N TYR A 227 -7.05 -11.98 11.07
CA TYR A 227 -5.88 -12.77 11.48
C TYR A 227 -4.52 -12.17 11.04
N GLY A 228 -4.46 -10.84 10.84
CA GLY A 228 -3.20 -10.11 10.64
C GLY A 228 -2.66 -10.07 9.21
N PHE A 229 -3.49 -10.39 8.23
CA PHE A 229 -3.12 -10.51 6.83
C PHE A 229 -3.95 -9.56 5.96
N GLY A 230 -3.38 -9.10 4.85
CA GLY A 230 -4.10 -8.30 3.87
C GLY A 230 -3.76 -8.67 2.44
N VAL A 231 -4.76 -8.60 1.55
CA VAL A 231 -4.58 -8.75 0.12
C VAL A 231 -5.06 -7.48 -0.59
N ILE A 232 -4.25 -6.99 -1.52
CA ILE A 232 -4.57 -5.87 -2.39
C ILE A 232 -4.55 -6.36 -3.82
N ALA A 233 -5.71 -6.53 -4.43
CA ALA A 233 -5.82 -6.77 -5.87
C ALA A 233 -6.05 -5.43 -6.57
N ARG A 234 -5.24 -5.09 -7.57
CA ARG A 234 -5.36 -3.84 -8.31
C ARG A 234 -5.11 -4.00 -9.79
N GLU A 235 -5.91 -3.32 -10.59
CA GLU A 235 -5.74 -3.16 -12.01
C GLU A 235 -5.38 -1.71 -12.31
N ARG A 236 -4.53 -1.49 -13.31
CA ARG A 236 -4.09 -0.17 -13.74
C ARG A 236 -4.23 -0.02 -15.23
N VAL A 237 -4.99 0.96 -15.66
CA VAL A 237 -5.09 1.33 -17.07
C VAL A 237 -4.55 2.72 -17.32
N LYS A 238 -3.83 2.89 -18.42
CA LYS A 238 -3.33 4.18 -18.86
C LYS A 238 -4.42 4.90 -19.63
N ALA A 239 -4.97 5.96 -19.05
CA ALA A 239 -6.03 6.76 -19.64
C ALA A 239 -5.93 8.23 -19.16
N PRO A 240 -6.33 9.22 -19.98
CA PRO A 240 -6.32 10.63 -19.59
C PRO A 240 -7.52 11.01 -18.71
N THR A 241 -8.61 10.25 -18.77
CA THR A 241 -9.85 10.51 -18.02
C THR A 241 -10.36 9.25 -17.34
N LEU A 242 -11.22 9.42 -16.33
CA LEU A 242 -11.85 8.30 -15.63
C LEU A 242 -12.83 7.56 -16.54
N ASP A 243 -13.55 8.30 -17.40
CA ASP A 243 -14.51 7.72 -18.33
C ASP A 243 -13.81 6.81 -19.35
N GLU A 244 -12.67 7.25 -19.90
CA GLU A 244 -11.84 6.39 -20.77
C GLU A 244 -11.27 5.20 -20.00
N ALA A 245 -10.85 5.38 -18.74
CA ALA A 245 -10.40 4.26 -17.92
C ALA A 245 -11.51 3.21 -17.72
N ASP A 246 -12.76 3.64 -17.51
CA ASP A 246 -13.90 2.75 -17.31
C ASP A 246 -14.19 1.85 -18.52
N GLU A 247 -13.87 2.30 -19.73
CA GLU A 247 -13.98 1.53 -20.97
C GLU A 247 -12.81 0.57 -21.19
N MET A 248 -11.67 0.79 -20.51
CA MET A 248 -10.43 0.06 -20.73
C MET A 248 -10.19 -1.10 -19.77
N TRP A 249 -10.89 -1.16 -18.63
CA TRP A 249 -10.70 -2.23 -17.67
C TRP A 249 -11.01 -3.61 -18.27
N SER A 250 -10.05 -4.53 -18.20
CA SER A 250 -10.20 -5.91 -18.66
C SER A 250 -10.72 -6.84 -17.57
N ILE A 251 -10.50 -6.52 -16.29
CA ILE A 251 -10.93 -7.33 -15.16
C ILE A 251 -12.25 -6.77 -14.61
N ALA A 252 -13.19 -7.60 -14.17
CA ALA A 252 -14.40 -7.10 -13.50
C ALA A 252 -14.11 -6.72 -12.03
N PRO A 253 -14.81 -5.73 -11.43
CA PRO A 253 -14.69 -5.44 -9.99
C PRO A 253 -14.90 -6.67 -9.10
N GLU A 254 -15.83 -7.54 -9.47
CA GLU A 254 -16.15 -8.78 -8.75
C GLU A 254 -14.98 -9.77 -8.79
N GLN A 255 -14.25 -9.83 -9.90
CA GLN A 255 -13.06 -10.67 -10.03
C GLN A 255 -11.91 -10.14 -9.16
N LEU A 256 -11.68 -8.82 -9.14
CA LEU A 256 -10.70 -8.22 -8.22
C LEU A 256 -11.06 -8.48 -6.75
N SER A 257 -12.35 -8.39 -6.42
CA SER A 257 -12.84 -8.72 -5.08
C SER A 257 -12.64 -10.20 -4.74
N ALA A 258 -12.95 -11.11 -5.66
CA ALA A 258 -12.71 -12.54 -5.49
C ALA A 258 -11.23 -12.87 -5.29
N VAL A 259 -10.32 -12.23 -6.04
CA VAL A 259 -8.87 -12.36 -5.79
C VAL A 259 -8.51 -11.84 -4.40
N ALA A 260 -8.94 -10.64 -4.03
CA ALA A 260 -8.59 -10.05 -2.73
C ALA A 260 -9.11 -10.88 -1.54
N THR A 261 -10.29 -11.48 -1.69
CA THR A 261 -10.94 -12.28 -0.66
C THR A 261 -10.54 -13.76 -0.65
N SER A 262 -9.72 -14.22 -1.61
CA SER A 262 -9.32 -15.63 -1.67
C SER A 262 -8.57 -16.08 -0.41
N PRO A 263 -9.10 -17.04 0.37
CA PRO A 263 -8.43 -17.49 1.59
C PRO A 263 -7.12 -18.23 1.31
N ARG A 264 -6.91 -18.73 0.08
CA ARG A 264 -5.70 -19.45 -0.33
C ARG A 264 -4.52 -18.51 -0.59
N LEU A 265 -4.78 -17.22 -0.83
CA LEU A 265 -3.75 -16.20 -0.93
C LEU A 265 -3.27 -15.79 0.47
N VAL A 266 -2.48 -16.66 1.10
CA VAL A 266 -1.81 -16.46 2.40
C VAL A 266 -0.40 -17.04 2.35
N TYR A 267 0.52 -16.52 3.15
CA TYR A 267 1.85 -17.08 3.32
C TYR A 267 2.28 -17.00 4.78
N GLU A 268 3.28 -17.81 5.15
CA GLU A 268 3.86 -17.85 6.48
C GLU A 268 4.22 -16.45 7.01
N THR A 269 4.22 -16.28 8.33
CA THR A 269 4.74 -15.06 8.96
C THR A 269 6.25 -14.94 8.73
N PRO A 270 6.78 -13.77 8.33
CA PRO A 270 8.21 -13.57 8.15
C PRO A 270 8.99 -13.92 9.41
N THR A 271 10.10 -14.63 9.23
CA THR A 271 11.07 -14.86 10.30
C THR A 271 11.97 -13.64 10.43
N PRO A 272 12.15 -13.05 11.62
CA PRO A 272 13.14 -11.99 11.82
C PRO A 272 14.54 -12.48 11.41
N PRO A 273 15.38 -11.64 10.78
CA PRO A 273 16.77 -11.99 10.52
C PRO A 273 17.52 -12.25 11.83
N GLU A 274 18.44 -13.22 11.83
CA GLU A 274 19.30 -13.46 13.00
C GLU A 274 20.05 -12.18 13.41
N GLY A 275 20.05 -11.88 14.71
CA GLY A 275 20.69 -10.67 15.26
C GLY A 275 19.87 -9.38 15.13
N CYS A 276 18.64 -9.44 14.60
CA CYS A 276 17.71 -8.31 14.59
C CYS A 276 16.67 -8.48 15.73
N GLU A 277 16.90 -7.83 16.89
CA GLU A 277 15.95 -7.88 18.02
C GLU A 277 14.65 -7.06 17.80
N SER A 278 14.60 -6.26 16.73
CA SER A 278 13.54 -5.33 16.28
C SER A 278 13.92 -3.84 16.44
N PRO A 279 13.69 -2.96 15.43
CA PRO A 279 13.21 -3.24 14.07
C PRO A 279 14.36 -3.45 13.07
N THR A 280 14.19 -4.42 12.18
CA THR A 280 15.00 -4.56 10.97
C THR A 280 14.74 -3.39 10.03
N PHE A 281 15.79 -2.77 9.48
CA PHE A 281 15.62 -1.77 8.41
C PHE A 281 16.24 -2.29 7.12
N LEU A 282 15.54 -2.04 6.02
CA LEU A 282 16.16 -2.19 4.72
C LEU A 282 17.03 -1.00 4.39
N MET A 283 18.21 -1.30 3.85
CA MET A 283 18.95 -0.32 3.05
C MET A 283 18.95 -0.83 1.61
N PRO A 284 18.24 -0.17 0.67
CA PRO A 284 18.41 -0.47 -0.74
C PRO A 284 19.89 -0.27 -1.10
N LYS A 285 20.52 -1.31 -1.65
CA LYS A 285 21.87 -1.17 -2.20
C LYS A 285 21.70 -0.61 -3.61
N ASN A 286 22.14 0.63 -3.81
CA ASN A 286 22.17 1.22 -5.15
C ASN A 286 22.97 0.30 -6.09
N GLY A 287 22.35 -0.13 -7.20
CA GLY A 287 23.05 -0.78 -8.33
C GLY A 287 22.62 -2.21 -8.70
N GLU A 288 21.97 -2.97 -7.82
CA GLU A 288 21.70 -4.40 -8.08
C GLU A 288 20.21 -4.78 -8.18
N GLY A 289 19.29 -3.84 -7.91
CA GLY A 289 17.85 -4.12 -7.98
C GLY A 289 17.29 -4.96 -6.82
N PHE A 290 18.12 -5.28 -5.82
CA PHE A 290 17.73 -6.01 -4.59
C PHE A 290 18.14 -5.22 -3.34
N ALA A 291 17.37 -5.32 -2.25
CA ALA A 291 17.81 -4.80 -0.96
C ALA A 291 18.71 -5.78 -0.21
N ARG A 292 19.54 -5.22 0.68
CA ARG A 292 20.23 -5.97 1.73
C ARG A 292 19.54 -5.69 3.06
N ILE A 293 19.27 -6.76 3.80
CA ILE A 293 18.78 -6.68 5.17
C ILE A 293 19.93 -6.20 6.06
N ARG A 294 19.69 -5.14 6.84
CA ARG A 294 20.61 -4.70 7.90
C ARG A 294 19.85 -4.62 9.22
N CYS A 295 20.38 -5.27 10.26
CA CYS A 295 19.91 -5.05 11.60
C CYS A 295 20.35 -3.65 12.06
N ARG A 296 19.43 -2.91 12.68
CA ARG A 296 19.81 -1.69 13.41
C ARG A 296 20.49 -2.14 14.69
N GLU A 297 21.74 -1.71 14.89
CA GLU A 297 22.35 -1.83 16.22
C GLU A 297 21.48 -1.04 17.21
N PRO A 298 21.11 -1.61 18.38
CA PRO A 298 20.39 -0.86 19.39
C PRO A 298 21.21 0.38 19.76
N SER A 299 20.66 1.56 19.45
CA SER A 299 21.24 2.82 19.92
C SER A 299 20.95 2.91 21.40
N TYR A 300 21.95 2.58 22.23
CA TYR A 300 21.93 2.87 23.66
C TYR A 300 22.13 4.38 23.84
N ASP A 301 21.03 5.14 23.88
CA ASP A 301 20.97 6.51 24.38
C ASP A 301 20.36 6.52 25.79
#